data_AF-A0A3G6P8D1-F1
#
_entry.id   AF-A0A3G6P8D1-F1
#
_cell.length_a   1.000
_cell.length_b   1.000
_cell.length_c   1.000
_cell.angle_alpha   90.00
_cell.angle_beta   90.00
_cell.angle_gamma   90.00
#
_symmetry.space_group_name_H-M   'P 1'
#
loop_
_entity.id
_entity.type
_entity.pdbx_description
1 polymer ?
#
loop_
_entity_poly.entity_id
_entity_poly.type
_entity_poly.pdbx_seq_one_letter_code
_entity_poly.pdbx_strand_id
1 'polypeptide(L)'
;MENINKKNDEEKKLYIGWISIGVALVVLAMWFATYFLLRGRGIEIRGTFGDMFGSVNAIYSGLAFGGIIITIYMQSHELKLQREELKETRKEFITQNETLRVQRFENTFFQMISSFNSIINNTSIKIGSENYEGRQAFNKISENIYLDARNLAVQSVRNGKSFIDSMNDHSVDDIIIFYTNNYNMYKEYLAHYYRTFYHIIKLIDNTDGINKRTYVAFARAQLSSHDMILFLYNGLHQNGKEKFKPLIEKYTVFDNIDDELLINLKPKGQYAPTAFEYTE
;
A
#
# COMPACT_ATOMS: atom_id res chain seq x y z
N MET A 1 -32.84 -12.45 10.77
CA MET A 1 -32.87 -13.85 10.25
C MET A 1 -31.93 -14.76 11.02
N GLU A 2 -30.73 -14.32 11.39
CA GLU A 2 -29.73 -15.12 12.15
C GLU A 2 -30.20 -15.57 13.55
N ASN A 3 -30.90 -14.72 14.31
CA ASN A 3 -31.45 -15.07 15.63
C ASN A 3 -32.61 -16.09 15.60
N ILE A 4 -33.32 -16.20 14.47
CA ILE A 4 -34.43 -17.15 14.31
C ILE A 4 -33.87 -18.56 14.02
N ASN A 5 -32.80 -18.64 13.22
CA ASN A 5 -32.11 -19.91 12.93
C ASN A 5 -31.41 -20.48 14.18
N LYS A 6 -30.75 -19.65 14.98
CA LYS A 6 -30.11 -20.09 16.23
C LYS A 6 -31.10 -20.71 17.22
N LYS A 7 -32.28 -20.10 17.37
CA LYS A 7 -33.33 -20.59 18.29
C LYS A 7 -33.90 -21.94 17.84
N ASN A 8 -34.12 -22.11 16.53
CA ASN A 8 -34.60 -23.38 15.97
C ASN A 8 -33.57 -24.53 16.12
N ASP A 9 -32.28 -24.24 16.03
CA ASP A 9 -31.22 -25.24 16.21
C ASP A 9 -31.05 -25.67 17.67
N GLU A 10 -31.22 -24.76 18.62
CA GLU A 10 -31.22 -25.09 20.04
C GLU A 10 -32.43 -25.93 20.45
N GLU A 11 -33.62 -25.60 19.95
CA GLU A 11 -34.82 -26.41 20.18
C GLU A 11 -34.64 -27.82 19.62
N LYS A 12 -34.14 -27.97 18.38
CA LYS A 12 -33.83 -29.30 17.81
C LYS A 12 -32.85 -30.12 18.65
N LYS A 13 -31.77 -29.51 19.14
CA LYS A 13 -30.79 -30.19 20.02
C LYS A 13 -31.44 -30.65 21.33
N LEU A 14 -32.29 -29.81 21.91
CA LEU A 14 -33.02 -30.14 23.14
C LEU A 14 -33.99 -31.32 22.93
N TYR A 15 -34.74 -31.32 21.83
CA TYR A 15 -35.66 -32.40 21.46
C TYR A 15 -34.93 -33.74 21.23
N ILE A 16 -33.82 -33.73 20.50
CA ILE A 16 -32.98 -34.92 20.29
C ILE A 16 -32.43 -35.44 21.62
N GLY A 17 -32.05 -34.55 22.54
CA GLY A 17 -31.61 -34.90 23.89
C GLY A 17 -32.68 -35.64 24.70
N TRP A 18 -33.91 -35.12 24.74
CA TRP A 18 -35.02 -35.77 25.45
C TRP A 18 -35.42 -37.12 24.85
N ILE A 19 -35.41 -37.24 23.53
CA ILE A 19 -35.67 -38.53 22.85
C ILE A 19 -34.61 -39.56 23.24
N SER A 20 -33.33 -39.16 23.26
CA SER A 20 -32.21 -40.04 23.63
C SER A 20 -32.34 -40.55 25.07
N ILE A 21 -32.71 -39.67 26.01
CA ILE A 21 -32.95 -40.01 27.43
C ILE A 21 -34.13 -40.98 27.55
N GLY A 22 -35.23 -40.72 26.83
CA GLY A 22 -36.40 -41.59 26.82
C GLY A 22 -36.09 -43.00 26.33
N VAL A 23 -35.33 -43.12 25.24
CA VAL A 23 -34.88 -44.42 24.70
C VAL A 23 -34.00 -45.15 25.72
N ALA A 24 -33.06 -44.47 26.37
CA ALA A 24 -32.20 -45.09 27.38
C ALA A 24 -33.00 -45.64 28.57
N LEU A 25 -34.00 -44.91 29.06
CA LEU A 25 -34.87 -45.35 30.15
C LEU A 25 -35.69 -46.59 29.77
N VAL A 26 -36.21 -46.64 28.54
CA VAL A 26 -36.96 -47.80 28.03
C VAL A 26 -36.05 -49.04 27.95
N VAL A 27 -34.82 -48.89 27.45
CA VAL A 27 -33.84 -49.99 27.40
C VAL A 27 -33.51 -50.51 28.81
N LEU A 28 -33.27 -49.61 29.77
CA LEU A 28 -33.01 -49.99 31.16
C LEU A 28 -34.20 -50.69 31.82
N ALA A 29 -35.42 -50.21 31.58
CA ALA A 29 -36.65 -50.83 32.08
C ALA A 29 -36.85 -52.24 31.51
N MET A 30 -36.63 -52.43 30.21
CA MET A 30 -36.68 -53.74 29.57
C MET A 30 -35.63 -54.70 30.15
N TRP A 31 -34.42 -54.20 30.40
CA TRP A 31 -33.34 -54.99 31.02
C TRP A 31 -33.69 -55.45 32.45
N PHE A 32 -34.27 -54.54 33.25
CA PHE A 32 -34.73 -54.85 34.60
C PHE A 32 -35.90 -55.85 34.61
N ALA A 33 -36.83 -55.71 33.65
CA ALA A 33 -37.95 -56.64 33.47
C ALA A 33 -37.45 -58.05 33.10
N THR A 34 -36.47 -58.17 32.20
CA THR A 34 -35.85 -59.47 31.89
C THR A 34 -35.17 -60.10 33.10
N TYR A 35 -34.48 -59.33 33.93
CA TYR A 35 -33.89 -59.82 35.17
C TYR A 35 -34.96 -60.36 36.13
N PHE A 36 -36.06 -59.61 36.34
CA PHE A 36 -37.13 -60.01 37.25
C PHE A 36 -37.86 -61.28 36.78
N LEU A 37 -38.14 -61.41 35.49
CA LEU A 37 -38.82 -62.57 34.90
C LEU A 37 -37.98 -63.86 34.92
N LEU A 38 -36.66 -63.76 35.02
CA LEU A 38 -35.72 -64.89 34.94
C LEU A 38 -35.04 -65.24 36.28
N ARG A 39 -35.18 -64.41 37.33
CA ARG A 39 -34.49 -64.52 38.64
C ARG A 39 -34.67 -65.87 39.38
N GLY A 40 -35.65 -66.68 39.00
CA GLY A 40 -35.95 -67.99 39.61
C GLY A 40 -35.87 -69.21 38.67
N ARG A 41 -35.45 -69.05 37.40
CA ARG A 41 -35.41 -70.16 36.42
C ARG A 41 -34.02 -70.82 36.35
N GLY A 42 -33.94 -72.10 35.97
CA GLY A 42 -32.67 -72.84 35.82
C GLY A 42 -31.69 -72.16 34.85
N ILE A 43 -30.39 -72.41 35.03
CA ILE A 43 -29.30 -71.79 34.23
C ILE A 43 -29.48 -72.08 32.72
N GLU A 44 -29.97 -73.28 32.37
CA GLU A 44 -30.23 -73.71 30.99
C GLU A 44 -31.30 -72.85 30.26
N ILE A 45 -32.40 -72.54 30.96
CA ILE A 45 -33.50 -71.73 30.41
C ILE A 45 -33.08 -70.27 30.25
N ARG A 46 -32.19 -69.79 31.14
CA ARG A 46 -31.62 -68.44 31.05
C ARG A 46 -30.64 -68.32 29.88
N GLY A 47 -29.84 -69.35 29.60
CA GLY A 47 -28.94 -69.41 28.45
C GLY A 47 -29.69 -69.42 27.12
N THR A 48 -30.64 -70.34 26.96
CA THR A 48 -31.45 -70.47 25.73
C THR A 48 -32.29 -69.23 25.41
N PHE A 49 -32.79 -68.52 26.43
CA PHE A 49 -33.47 -67.24 26.22
C PHE A 49 -32.53 -66.16 25.69
N GLY A 50 -31.28 -66.12 26.13
CA GLY A 50 -30.26 -65.22 25.59
C GLY A 50 -29.90 -65.54 24.13
N ASP A 51 -29.82 -66.83 23.79
CA ASP A 51 -29.50 -67.29 22.43
C ASP A 51 -30.55 -66.86 21.39
N MET A 52 -31.82 -66.71 21.77
CA MET A 52 -32.89 -66.20 20.90
C MET A 52 -32.66 -64.77 20.41
N PHE A 53 -31.89 -63.97 21.15
CA PHE A 53 -31.56 -62.58 20.79
C PHE A 53 -30.19 -62.47 20.09
N GLY A 54 -29.45 -63.56 19.89
CA GLY A 54 -28.14 -63.54 19.24
C GLY A 54 -28.18 -63.02 17.81
N SER A 55 -29.15 -63.45 17.01
CA SER A 55 -29.36 -62.99 15.63
C SER A 55 -29.76 -61.50 15.57
N VAL A 56 -30.62 -61.07 16.51
CA VAL A 56 -31.06 -59.68 16.65
C VAL A 56 -29.89 -58.78 17.04
N ASN A 57 -29.06 -59.19 18.00
CA ASN A 57 -27.84 -58.48 18.40
C ASN A 57 -26.83 -58.37 17.25
N ALA A 58 -26.69 -59.42 16.43
CA ALA A 58 -25.81 -59.40 15.26
C ALA A 58 -26.28 -58.38 14.21
N ILE A 59 -27.59 -58.28 13.96
CA ILE A 59 -28.18 -57.28 13.04
C ILE A 59 -27.97 -55.86 13.59
N TYR A 60 -28.25 -55.62 14.87
CA TYR A 60 -28.01 -54.31 15.49
C TYR A 60 -26.53 -53.91 15.43
N SER A 61 -25.62 -54.86 15.68
CA SER A 61 -24.18 -54.60 15.61
C SER A 61 -23.73 -54.28 14.18
N GLY A 62 -24.24 -55.00 13.18
CA GLY A 62 -23.97 -54.74 11.76
C GLY A 62 -24.51 -53.38 11.29
N LEU A 63 -25.73 -53.01 11.71
CA LEU A 63 -26.32 -51.70 11.42
C LEU A 63 -25.56 -50.56 12.11
N ALA A 64 -25.15 -50.73 13.36
CA ALA A 64 -24.33 -49.75 14.08
C ALA A 64 -22.97 -49.56 13.38
N PHE A 65 -22.32 -50.65 12.97
CA PHE A 65 -21.08 -50.59 12.21
C PHE A 65 -21.25 -49.89 10.85
N GLY A 66 -22.34 -50.19 10.13
CA GLY A 66 -22.71 -49.49 8.89
C GLY A 66 -22.93 -47.98 9.11
N GLY A 67 -23.61 -47.60 10.19
CA GLY A 67 -23.78 -46.21 10.61
C GLY A 67 -22.45 -45.50 10.89
N ILE A 68 -21.51 -46.18 11.55
CA ILE A 68 -20.14 -45.66 11.77
C ILE A 68 -19.41 -45.46 10.45
N ILE A 69 -19.46 -46.42 9.51
CA ILE A 69 -18.84 -46.29 8.19
C ILE A 69 -19.40 -45.09 7.43
N ILE A 70 -20.72 -44.92 7.41
CA ILE A 70 -21.38 -43.78 6.78
C ILE A 70 -20.92 -42.47 7.43
N THR A 71 -20.84 -42.45 8.77
CA THR A 71 -20.38 -41.27 9.51
C THR A 71 -18.93 -40.92 9.18
N ILE A 72 -18.03 -41.90 9.12
CA ILE A 72 -16.63 -41.69 8.72
C ILE A 72 -16.55 -41.16 7.29
N TYR A 73 -17.37 -41.69 6.38
CA TYR A 73 -17.45 -41.20 5.00
C TYR A 73 -17.90 -39.73 4.94
N MET A 74 -18.97 -39.38 5.66
CA MET A 74 -19.47 -38.01 5.76
C MET A 74 -18.42 -37.06 6.35
N GLN A 75 -17.78 -37.44 7.46
CA GLN A 75 -16.71 -36.66 8.10
C GLN A 75 -15.53 -36.44 7.16
N SER A 76 -15.14 -37.47 6.40
CA SER A 76 -14.06 -37.36 5.42
C SER A 76 -14.40 -36.38 4.29
N HIS A 77 -15.65 -36.38 3.85
CA HIS A 77 -16.14 -35.44 2.85
C HIS A 77 -16.16 -34.00 3.39
N GLU A 78 -16.63 -33.79 4.62
CA GLU A 78 -16.66 -32.48 5.27
C GLU A 78 -15.25 -31.91 5.47
N LEU A 79 -14.29 -32.73 5.91
CA LEU A 79 -12.88 -32.33 6.03
C LEU A 79 -12.28 -31.93 4.68
N LYS A 80 -12.68 -32.58 3.59
CA LYS A 80 -12.25 -32.21 2.24
C LYS A 80 -12.79 -30.83 1.87
N LEU A 81 -14.09 -30.58 2.06
CA LEU A 81 -14.72 -29.29 1.78
C LEU A 81 -14.09 -28.17 2.63
N GLN A 82 -13.85 -28.40 3.92
CA GLN A 82 -13.17 -27.43 4.80
C GLN A 82 -11.76 -27.09 4.31
N ARG A 83 -11.00 -28.09 3.81
CA ARG A 83 -9.67 -27.84 3.23
C ARG A 83 -9.74 -27.01 1.95
N GLU A 84 -10.76 -27.23 1.13
CA GLU A 84 -11.00 -26.45 -0.09
C GLU A 84 -11.39 -25.01 0.26
N GLU A 85 -12.31 -24.79 1.20
CA GLU A 85 -12.69 -23.47 1.68
C GLU A 85 -11.50 -22.70 2.27
N LEU A 86 -10.71 -23.33 3.15
CA LEU A 86 -9.49 -22.72 3.71
C LEU A 86 -8.48 -22.32 2.62
N LYS A 87 -8.40 -23.10 1.54
CA LYS A 87 -7.53 -22.79 0.41
C LYS A 87 -8.01 -21.55 -0.35
N GLU A 88 -9.32 -21.42 -0.58
CA GLU A 88 -9.89 -20.23 -1.23
C GLU A 88 -9.78 -18.99 -0.34
N THR A 89 -10.12 -19.10 0.96
CA THR A 89 -9.94 -18.01 1.94
C THR A 89 -8.49 -17.53 2.01
N ARG A 90 -7.52 -18.45 1.93
CA ARG A 90 -6.10 -18.07 1.90
C ARG A 90 -5.74 -17.28 0.65
N LYS A 91 -6.31 -17.60 -0.52
CA LYS A 91 -6.08 -16.82 -1.74
C LYS A 91 -6.68 -15.43 -1.63
N GLU A 92 -7.92 -15.33 -1.17
CA GLU A 92 -8.58 -14.04 -0.94
C GLU A 92 -7.79 -13.16 0.04
N PHE A 93 -7.28 -13.75 1.12
CA PHE A 93 -6.45 -13.06 2.08
C PHE A 93 -5.15 -12.51 1.46
N ILE A 94 -4.50 -13.25 0.54
CA ILE A 94 -3.31 -12.78 -0.17
C ILE A 94 -3.66 -11.57 -1.05
N THR A 95 -4.72 -11.67 -1.86
CA THR A 95 -5.19 -10.58 -2.73
C THR A 95 -5.58 -9.34 -1.93
N GLN A 96 -6.25 -9.53 -0.79
CA GLN A 96 -6.61 -8.44 0.12
C GLN A 96 -5.37 -7.77 0.71
N ASN A 97 -4.37 -8.54 1.13
CA ASN A 97 -3.12 -7.99 1.67
C ASN A 97 -2.34 -7.18 0.61
N GLU A 98 -2.31 -7.64 -0.64
CA GLU A 98 -1.75 -6.89 -1.76
C GLU A 98 -2.50 -5.56 -2.00
N THR A 99 -3.83 -5.60 -2.00
CA THR A 99 -4.67 -4.40 -2.13
C THR A 99 -4.43 -3.41 -0.99
N LEU A 100 -4.39 -3.89 0.26
CA LEU A 100 -4.09 -3.08 1.44
C LEU A 100 -2.68 -2.49 1.40
N ARG A 101 -1.70 -3.18 0.80
CA ARG A 101 -0.36 -2.63 0.61
C ARG A 101 -0.39 -1.43 -0.33
N VAL A 102 -1.09 -1.53 -1.47
CA VAL A 102 -1.24 -0.42 -2.42
C VAL A 102 -1.97 0.75 -1.79
N GLN A 103 -3.09 0.51 -1.10
CA GLN A 103 -3.85 1.56 -0.40
C GLN A 103 -3.03 2.28 0.69
N ARG A 104 -2.23 1.55 1.49
CA ARG A 104 -1.34 2.18 2.48
C ARG A 104 -0.29 3.07 1.83
N PHE A 105 0.27 2.63 0.71
CA PHE A 105 1.19 3.45 -0.08
C PHE A 105 0.48 4.70 -0.61
N GLU A 106 -0.66 4.57 -1.28
CA GLU A 106 -1.43 5.68 -1.85
C GLU A 106 -1.79 6.72 -0.79
N ASN A 107 -2.30 6.28 0.36
CA ASN A 107 -2.60 7.16 1.48
C ASN A 107 -1.36 7.94 1.93
N THR A 108 -0.22 7.27 2.10
CA THR A 108 1.04 7.93 2.50
C THR A 108 1.50 8.91 1.43
N PHE A 109 1.46 8.51 0.17
CA PHE A 109 1.84 9.33 -0.98
C PHE A 109 1.01 10.61 -1.08
N PHE A 110 -0.33 10.51 -1.05
CA PHE A 110 -1.21 11.67 -1.15
C PHE A 110 -1.11 12.60 0.08
N GLN A 111 -0.83 12.06 1.26
CA GLN A 111 -0.53 12.88 2.45
C GLN A 111 0.79 13.65 2.29
N MET A 112 1.82 13.04 1.71
CA MET A 112 3.08 13.74 1.42
C MET A 112 2.91 14.80 0.34
N ILE A 113 2.09 14.57 -0.69
CA ILE A 113 1.73 15.58 -1.69
C ILE A 113 0.99 16.75 -1.03
N SER A 114 0.04 16.46 -0.14
CA SER A 114 -0.69 17.48 0.61
C SER A 114 0.25 18.29 1.51
N SER A 115 1.20 17.63 2.16
CA SER A 115 2.25 18.29 2.96
C SER A 115 3.16 19.16 2.10
N PHE A 116 3.57 18.70 0.92
CA PHE A 116 4.36 19.48 -0.04
C PHE A 116 3.63 20.74 -0.49
N ASN A 117 2.36 20.63 -0.88
CA ASN A 117 1.52 21.77 -1.23
C ASN A 117 1.31 22.71 -0.04
N SER A 118 1.24 22.20 1.19
CA SER A 118 1.15 23.02 2.40
C SER A 118 2.43 23.80 2.66
N ILE A 119 3.61 23.19 2.44
CA ILE A 119 4.90 23.91 2.52
C ILE A 119 4.92 25.04 1.50
N ILE A 120 4.48 24.79 0.26
CA ILE A 120 4.41 25.82 -0.77
C ILE A 120 3.51 26.95 -0.31
N ASN A 121 2.25 26.65 0.03
CA ASN A 121 1.24 27.65 0.37
C ASN A 121 1.59 28.48 1.61
N ASN A 122 2.27 27.88 2.60
CA ASN A 122 2.67 28.56 3.83
C ASN A 122 4.03 29.28 3.73
N THR A 123 4.72 29.18 2.59
CA THR A 123 5.96 29.91 2.37
C THR A 123 5.65 31.37 2.07
N SER A 124 6.31 32.28 2.79
CA SER A 124 6.25 33.72 2.55
C SER A 124 7.66 34.27 2.60
N ILE A 125 8.02 35.05 1.59
CA ILE A 125 9.31 35.75 1.52
C ILE A 125 9.08 37.25 1.37
N LYS A 126 10.00 38.05 1.90
CA LYS A 126 9.99 39.49 1.75
C LYS A 126 11.16 39.92 0.87
N ILE A 127 10.86 40.67 -0.19
CA ILE A 127 11.86 41.25 -1.09
C ILE A 127 11.61 42.76 -1.13
N GLY A 128 12.52 43.54 -0.54
CA GLY A 128 12.31 44.97 -0.34
C GLY A 128 11.11 45.26 0.56
N SER A 129 10.13 46.00 0.04
CA SER A 129 8.87 46.31 0.73
C SER A 129 7.75 45.33 0.43
N GLU A 130 7.91 44.44 -0.54
CA GLU A 130 6.86 43.53 -1.00
C GLU A 130 6.98 42.15 -0.36
N ASN A 131 5.82 41.57 -0.04
CA ASN A 131 5.71 40.20 0.45
C ASN A 131 5.17 39.32 -0.68
N TYR A 132 5.78 38.16 -0.86
CA TYR A 132 5.39 37.15 -1.83
C TYR A 132 5.04 35.86 -1.10
N GLU A 133 3.87 35.31 -1.40
CA GLU A 133 3.33 34.14 -0.69
C GLU A 133 3.08 32.98 -1.65
N GLY A 134 3.10 31.77 -1.10
CA GLY A 134 2.76 30.57 -1.86
C GLY A 134 3.70 30.35 -3.04
N ARG A 135 3.11 30.00 -4.19
CA ARG A 135 3.84 29.80 -5.45
C ARG A 135 4.60 31.05 -5.90
N GLN A 136 4.09 32.25 -5.64
CA GLN A 136 4.74 33.50 -6.07
C GLN A 136 6.09 33.70 -5.38
N ALA A 137 6.25 33.22 -4.14
CA ALA A 137 7.54 33.24 -3.45
C ALA A 137 8.60 32.45 -4.22
N PHE A 138 8.30 31.22 -4.62
CA PHE A 138 9.25 30.37 -5.38
C PHE A 138 9.53 30.92 -6.78
N ASN A 139 8.51 31.47 -7.46
CA ASN A 139 8.72 32.16 -8.72
C ASN A 139 9.73 33.30 -8.57
N LYS A 140 9.58 34.14 -7.53
CA LYS A 140 10.51 35.24 -7.28
C LYS A 140 11.92 34.78 -6.93
N ILE A 141 12.07 33.68 -6.21
CA ILE A 141 13.40 33.10 -5.95
C ILE A 141 14.06 32.67 -7.26
N SER A 142 13.31 31.97 -8.12
CA SER A 142 13.80 31.56 -9.45
C SER A 142 14.14 32.76 -10.34
N GLU A 143 13.29 33.78 -10.36
CA GLU A 143 13.53 35.03 -11.10
C GLU A 143 14.78 35.76 -10.59
N ASN A 144 15.01 35.80 -9.27
CA ASN A 144 16.21 36.43 -8.70
C ASN A 144 17.51 35.75 -9.17
N ILE A 145 17.52 34.42 -9.31
CA ILE A 145 18.67 33.69 -9.88
C ILE A 145 18.94 34.15 -11.32
N TYR A 146 17.89 34.31 -12.13
CA TYR A 146 18.02 34.83 -13.49
C TYR A 146 18.49 36.31 -13.49
N LEU A 147 17.99 37.12 -12.56
CA LEU A 147 18.38 38.53 -12.42
C LEU A 147 19.87 38.68 -12.05
N ASP A 148 20.40 37.81 -11.20
CA ASP A 148 21.84 37.79 -10.87
C ASP A 148 22.69 37.55 -12.12
N ALA A 149 22.32 36.55 -12.93
CA ALA A 149 22.98 36.27 -14.21
C ALA A 149 22.87 37.45 -15.19
N ARG A 150 21.69 38.06 -15.29
CA ARG A 150 21.43 39.23 -16.12
C ARG A 150 22.27 40.42 -15.70
N ASN A 151 22.38 40.70 -14.41
CA ASN A 151 23.15 41.84 -13.89
C ASN A 151 24.64 41.70 -14.24
N LEU A 152 25.20 40.50 -14.15
CA LEU A 152 26.58 40.23 -14.58
C LEU A 152 26.74 40.34 -16.11
N ALA A 153 25.76 39.86 -16.87
CA ALA A 153 25.76 39.98 -18.33
C ALA A 153 25.72 41.46 -18.77
N VAL A 154 24.91 42.31 -18.14
CA VAL A 154 24.83 43.76 -18.44
C VAL A 154 26.16 44.48 -18.21
N GLN A 155 26.94 44.07 -17.20
CA GLN A 155 28.28 44.62 -16.98
C GLN A 155 29.23 44.27 -18.14
N SER A 156 29.11 43.05 -18.67
CA SER A 156 29.91 42.59 -19.82
C SER A 156 29.53 43.29 -21.12
N VAL A 157 28.25 43.65 -21.29
CA VAL A 157 27.79 44.46 -22.44
C VAL A 157 28.44 45.83 -22.47
N ARG A 158 28.64 46.45 -21.31
CA ARG A 158 29.36 47.74 -21.21
C ARG A 158 30.82 47.64 -21.69
N ASN A 159 31.37 46.42 -21.74
CA ASN A 159 32.72 46.13 -22.22
C ASN A 159 32.75 45.69 -23.70
N GLY A 160 31.65 45.88 -24.46
CA GLY A 160 31.60 45.69 -25.91
C GLY A 160 31.04 44.34 -26.39
N LYS A 161 30.53 43.50 -25.49
CA LYS A 161 29.92 42.20 -25.84
C LYS A 161 28.40 42.32 -26.06
N SER A 162 27.82 41.46 -26.91
CA SER A 162 26.36 41.35 -27.01
C SER A 162 25.75 40.83 -25.71
N PHE A 163 24.54 41.28 -25.36
CA PHE A 163 23.82 40.81 -24.18
C PHE A 163 23.53 39.31 -24.25
N ILE A 164 23.09 38.84 -25.42
CA ILE A 164 22.75 37.43 -25.65
C ILE A 164 24.00 36.57 -25.48
N ASP A 165 25.12 36.97 -26.08
CA ASP A 165 26.39 36.24 -25.94
C ASP A 165 26.85 36.23 -24.48
N SER A 166 26.66 37.34 -23.75
CA SER A 166 27.04 37.44 -22.34
C SER A 166 26.19 36.52 -21.44
N MET A 167 24.90 36.33 -21.76
CA MET A 167 24.03 35.36 -21.06
C MET A 167 24.43 33.91 -21.38
N ASN A 168 24.72 33.62 -22.65
CA ASN A 168 25.14 32.30 -23.09
C ASN A 168 26.56 31.93 -22.64
N ASP A 169 27.38 32.90 -22.31
CA ASP A 169 28.74 32.70 -21.83
C ASP A 169 28.81 32.09 -20.44
N HIS A 170 27.84 32.40 -19.56
CA HIS A 170 27.79 31.87 -18.20
C HIS A 170 28.02 30.35 -18.21
N SER A 171 29.04 29.90 -17.50
CA SER A 171 29.32 28.49 -17.32
C SER A 171 28.29 27.86 -16.40
N VAL A 172 28.29 26.53 -16.31
CA VAL A 172 27.45 25.84 -15.32
C VAL A 172 27.84 26.28 -13.90
N ASP A 173 29.14 26.45 -13.63
CA ASP A 173 29.61 26.86 -12.31
C ASP A 173 29.14 28.28 -11.94
N ASP A 174 29.14 29.22 -12.88
CA ASP A 174 28.58 30.57 -12.67
C ASP A 174 27.09 30.50 -12.30
N ILE A 175 26.32 29.67 -13.03
CA ILE A 175 24.89 29.47 -12.77
C ILE A 175 24.68 28.87 -11.37
N ILE A 176 25.50 27.90 -10.97
CA ILE A 176 25.43 27.30 -9.64
C ILE A 176 25.82 28.31 -8.55
N ILE A 177 26.71 29.26 -8.82
CA ILE A 177 27.02 30.35 -7.90
C ILE A 177 25.79 31.27 -7.73
N PHE A 178 25.12 31.69 -8.81
CA PHE A 178 23.89 32.49 -8.72
C PHE A 178 22.79 31.76 -7.93
N TYR A 179 22.60 30.47 -8.22
CA TYR A 179 21.70 29.61 -7.45
C TYR A 179 22.10 29.53 -5.98
N THR A 180 23.39 29.34 -5.68
CA THR A 180 23.89 29.15 -4.30
C THR A 180 23.68 30.40 -3.45
N ASN A 181 23.87 31.58 -4.01
CA ASN A 181 23.60 32.85 -3.32
C ASN A 181 22.12 32.97 -2.93
N ASN A 182 21.22 32.68 -3.85
CA ASN A 182 19.78 32.67 -3.60
C ASN A 182 19.37 31.53 -2.63
N TYR A 183 19.96 30.35 -2.78
CA TYR A 183 19.74 29.23 -1.87
C TYR A 183 20.10 29.59 -0.43
N ASN A 184 21.23 30.25 -0.21
CA ASN A 184 21.67 30.66 1.13
C ASN A 184 20.75 31.71 1.74
N MET A 185 20.22 32.64 0.93
CA MET A 185 19.26 33.65 1.37
C MET A 185 17.92 33.04 1.79
N TYR A 186 17.41 32.07 1.04
CA TYR A 186 16.10 31.44 1.27
C TYR A 186 16.20 30.00 1.78
N LYS A 187 17.30 29.68 2.46
CA LYS A 187 17.70 28.31 2.80
C LYS A 187 16.64 27.56 3.59
N GLU A 188 16.01 28.22 4.55
CA GLU A 188 15.00 27.61 5.41
C GLU A 188 13.84 27.07 4.56
N TYR A 189 13.28 27.89 3.67
CA TYR A 189 12.18 27.49 2.80
C TYR A 189 12.61 26.44 1.77
N LEU A 190 13.71 26.70 1.05
CA LEU A 190 14.17 25.83 -0.04
C LEU A 190 14.63 24.46 0.45
N ALA A 191 15.32 24.38 1.60
CA ALA A 191 15.77 23.10 2.13
C ALA A 191 14.59 22.19 2.50
N HIS A 192 13.52 22.73 3.08
CA HIS A 192 12.31 21.97 3.38
C HIS A 192 11.58 21.57 2.09
N TYR A 193 11.42 22.50 1.17
CA TYR A 193 10.81 22.28 -0.13
C TYR A 193 11.48 21.14 -0.92
N TYR A 194 12.79 21.20 -1.11
CA TYR A 194 13.54 20.18 -1.86
C TYR A 194 13.51 18.82 -1.16
N ARG A 195 13.71 18.79 0.16
CA ARG A 195 13.76 17.54 0.94
C ARG A 195 12.42 16.81 0.88
N THR A 196 11.31 17.53 0.99
CA THR A 196 9.98 16.93 0.95
C THR A 196 9.71 16.30 -0.41
N PHE A 197 9.96 17.00 -1.51
CA PHE A 197 9.76 16.44 -2.84
C PHE A 197 10.70 15.25 -3.13
N TYR A 198 11.97 15.36 -2.74
CA TYR A 198 12.91 14.22 -2.78
C TYR A 198 12.35 13.01 -2.06
N HIS A 199 11.77 13.17 -0.86
CA HIS A 199 11.19 12.07 -0.12
C HIS A 199 9.92 11.50 -0.76
N ILE A 200 9.13 12.30 -1.46
CA ILE A 200 7.99 11.81 -2.27
C ILE A 200 8.52 10.87 -3.36
N ILE A 201 9.51 11.32 -4.14
CA ILE A 201 10.09 10.49 -5.21
C ILE A 201 10.79 9.25 -4.64
N LYS A 202 11.49 9.39 -3.51
CA LYS A 202 12.13 8.27 -2.81
C LYS A 202 11.12 7.24 -2.28
N LEU A 203 9.97 7.67 -1.77
CA LEU A 203 8.90 6.76 -1.33
C LEU A 203 8.42 5.91 -2.51
N ILE A 204 8.19 6.53 -3.66
CA ILE A 204 7.79 5.83 -4.89
C ILE A 204 8.89 4.85 -5.32
N ASP A 205 10.15 5.30 -5.32
CA ASP A 205 11.30 4.49 -5.73
C ASP A 205 11.46 3.22 -4.88
N ASN A 206 11.23 3.33 -3.58
CA ASN A 206 11.41 2.25 -2.60
C ASN A 206 10.19 1.32 -2.44
N THR A 207 9.06 1.63 -3.08
CA THR A 207 7.83 0.83 -2.92
C THR A 207 7.66 -0.14 -4.09
N ASP A 208 7.61 -1.43 -3.83
CA ASP A 208 7.41 -2.45 -4.87
C ASP A 208 5.94 -2.79 -5.12
N GLY A 209 5.63 -3.24 -6.34
CA GLY A 209 4.28 -3.63 -6.74
C GLY A 209 3.34 -2.46 -7.00
N ILE A 210 3.87 -1.27 -7.31
CA ILE A 210 3.11 -0.10 -7.74
C ILE A 210 3.58 0.38 -9.13
N ASN A 211 2.72 1.13 -9.82
CA ASN A 211 3.13 1.81 -11.05
C ASN A 211 3.93 3.08 -10.72
N LYS A 212 5.24 2.92 -10.48
CA LYS A 212 6.15 4.00 -10.06
C LYS A 212 6.09 5.22 -11.00
N ARG A 213 6.06 5.01 -12.32
CA ARG A 213 6.03 6.11 -13.29
C ARG A 213 4.75 6.93 -13.20
N THR A 214 3.59 6.30 -13.05
CA THR A 214 2.32 7.02 -12.84
C THR A 214 2.36 7.90 -11.59
N TYR A 215 2.86 7.38 -10.47
CA TYR A 215 2.96 8.17 -9.23
C TYR A 215 3.97 9.31 -9.33
N VAL A 216 5.08 9.12 -10.05
CA VAL A 216 6.02 10.24 -10.31
C VAL A 216 5.37 11.28 -11.22
N ALA A 217 4.58 10.88 -12.21
CA ALA A 217 3.83 11.82 -13.04
C ALA A 217 2.84 12.66 -12.20
N PHE A 218 2.15 12.05 -11.23
CA PHE A 218 1.30 12.79 -10.30
C PHE A 218 2.08 13.75 -9.41
N ALA A 219 3.25 13.34 -8.92
CA ALA A 219 4.13 14.19 -8.13
C ALA A 219 4.66 15.37 -8.95
N ARG A 220 5.17 15.13 -10.18
CA ARG A 220 5.71 16.19 -11.04
C ARG A 220 4.64 17.20 -11.45
N ALA A 221 3.39 16.76 -11.61
CA ALA A 221 2.27 17.66 -11.93
C ALA A 221 1.99 18.72 -10.85
N GLN A 222 2.56 18.57 -9.64
CA GLN A 222 2.48 19.60 -8.60
C GLN A 222 3.52 20.73 -8.77
N LEU A 223 4.54 20.51 -9.61
CA LEU A 223 5.62 21.46 -9.89
C LEU A 223 5.19 22.44 -10.98
N SER A 224 5.44 23.74 -10.75
CA SER A 224 5.36 24.76 -11.79
C SER A 224 6.65 24.79 -12.64
N SER A 225 6.65 25.56 -13.72
CA SER A 225 7.85 25.74 -14.54
C SER A 225 9.04 26.28 -13.73
N HIS A 226 8.81 27.25 -12.84
CA HIS A 226 9.85 27.80 -11.95
C HIS A 226 10.35 26.76 -10.94
N ASP A 227 9.47 25.90 -10.44
CA ASP A 227 9.85 24.80 -9.56
C ASP A 227 10.81 23.82 -10.25
N MET A 228 10.52 23.48 -11.52
CA MET A 228 11.40 22.63 -12.32
C MET A 228 12.79 23.26 -12.48
N ILE A 229 12.88 24.57 -12.73
CA ILE A 229 14.17 25.29 -12.81
C ILE A 229 14.92 25.22 -11.47
N LEU A 230 14.23 25.47 -10.35
CA LEU A 230 14.82 25.38 -9.01
C LEU A 230 15.35 23.98 -8.70
N PHE A 231 14.58 22.93 -9.03
CA PHE A 231 15.02 21.55 -8.87
C PHE A 231 16.17 21.16 -9.81
N LEU A 232 16.21 21.72 -11.02
CA LEU A 232 17.31 21.53 -11.96
C LEU A 232 18.61 22.09 -11.40
N TYR A 233 18.61 23.32 -10.87
CA TYR A 233 19.82 23.85 -10.24
C TYR A 233 20.16 23.13 -8.93
N ASN A 234 19.16 22.73 -8.14
CA ASN A 234 19.37 21.95 -6.92
C ASN A 234 20.05 20.61 -7.19
N GLY A 235 19.65 19.89 -8.25
CA GLY A 235 20.23 18.60 -8.60
C GLY A 235 21.65 18.69 -9.16
N LEU A 236 22.12 19.88 -9.55
CA LEU A 236 23.53 20.11 -9.89
C LEU A 236 24.35 20.63 -8.70
N HIS A 237 23.69 21.25 -7.73
CA HIS A 237 24.27 21.69 -6.47
C HIS A 237 24.59 20.50 -5.54
N GLN A 238 25.57 20.66 -4.65
CA GLN A 238 26.03 19.62 -3.70
C GLN A 238 24.90 18.98 -2.87
N ASN A 239 23.82 19.71 -2.61
CA ASN A 239 22.69 19.21 -1.81
C ASN A 239 21.80 18.21 -2.55
N GLY A 240 21.74 18.27 -3.89
CA GLY A 240 20.87 17.42 -4.71
C GLY A 240 21.64 16.45 -5.61
N LYS A 241 22.90 16.74 -5.93
CA LYS A 241 23.72 16.00 -6.91
C LYS A 241 23.90 14.52 -6.60
N GLU A 242 24.13 14.17 -5.35
CA GLU A 242 24.38 12.77 -4.99
C GLU A 242 23.12 11.91 -4.91
N LYS A 243 22.01 12.48 -4.43
CA LYS A 243 20.81 11.71 -4.05
C LYS A 243 19.61 11.94 -4.94
N PHE A 244 19.34 13.20 -5.31
CA PHE A 244 18.13 13.53 -6.04
C PHE A 244 18.33 13.49 -7.56
N LYS A 245 19.49 13.92 -8.06
CA LYS A 245 19.82 13.85 -9.49
C LYS A 245 19.64 12.44 -10.09
N PRO A 246 20.10 11.34 -9.46
CA PRO A 246 19.85 10.00 -10.00
C PRO A 246 18.36 9.66 -10.11
N LEU A 247 17.52 10.14 -9.18
CA LEU A 247 16.07 9.92 -9.21
C LEU A 247 15.40 10.78 -10.29
N ILE A 248 15.87 12.01 -10.49
CA ILE A 248 15.44 12.89 -11.60
C ILE A 248 15.66 12.17 -12.93
N GLU A 249 16.86 11.66 -13.15
CA GLU A 249 17.26 10.98 -14.40
C GLU A 249 16.52 9.65 -14.59
N LYS A 250 16.26 8.91 -13.52
CA LYS A 250 15.53 7.63 -13.55
C LYS A 250 14.06 7.79 -13.95
N TYR A 251 13.41 8.86 -13.50
CA TYR A 251 11.96 9.02 -13.59
C TYR A 251 11.48 10.18 -14.47
N THR A 252 12.39 10.79 -15.24
CA THR A 252 12.05 11.86 -16.19
C THR A 252 11.29 12.99 -15.49
N VAL A 253 11.88 13.52 -14.41
CA VAL A 253 11.21 14.53 -13.56
C VAL A 253 11.04 15.86 -14.30
N PHE A 254 11.91 16.18 -15.26
CA PHE A 254 11.91 17.43 -16.03
C PHE A 254 11.24 17.31 -17.40
N ASP A 255 10.33 16.36 -17.54
CA ASP A 255 9.44 16.27 -18.70
C ASP A 255 8.67 17.59 -18.89
N ASN A 256 8.70 18.15 -20.09
CA ASN A 256 8.16 19.47 -20.46
C ASN A 256 8.71 20.66 -19.66
N ILE A 257 10.00 20.63 -19.29
CA ILE A 257 10.66 21.80 -18.71
C ILE A 257 10.65 23.00 -19.68
N ASP A 258 10.42 24.19 -19.14
CA ASP A 258 10.39 25.44 -19.89
C ASP A 258 11.81 26.00 -20.06
N ASP A 259 12.36 25.81 -21.27
CA ASP A 259 13.72 26.25 -21.61
C ASP A 259 13.88 27.77 -21.61
N GLU A 260 12.80 28.55 -21.73
CA GLU A 260 12.85 30.01 -21.73
C GLU A 260 13.15 30.59 -20.35
N LEU A 261 12.89 29.82 -19.28
CA LEU A 261 13.18 30.21 -17.90
C LEU A 261 14.63 29.91 -17.48
N LEU A 262 15.38 29.17 -18.29
CA LEU A 262 16.79 28.89 -18.03
C LEU A 262 17.67 30.10 -18.40
N ILE A 263 18.75 30.28 -17.64
CA ILE A 263 19.78 31.30 -17.98
C ILE A 263 20.40 30.98 -19.35
N ASN A 264 20.70 29.70 -19.58
CA ASN A 264 21.08 29.12 -20.87
C ASN A 264 20.90 27.59 -20.79
N LEU A 265 21.12 26.87 -21.90
CA LEU A 265 20.87 25.42 -21.98
C LEU A 265 21.99 24.54 -21.38
N LYS A 266 23.13 25.09 -20.95
CA LYS A 266 24.27 24.29 -20.45
C LYS A 266 23.94 23.42 -19.23
N PRO A 267 23.14 23.88 -18.25
CA PRO A 267 22.72 23.04 -17.12
C PRO A 267 21.94 21.79 -17.54
N LYS A 268 21.13 21.84 -18.60
CA LYS A 268 20.44 20.64 -19.12
C LYS A 268 21.43 19.59 -19.59
N GLY A 269 22.51 20.01 -20.26
CA GLY A 269 23.59 19.14 -20.72
C GLY A 269 24.38 18.44 -19.60
N GLN A 270 24.14 18.80 -18.33
CA GLN A 270 24.73 18.10 -17.19
C GLN A 270 23.91 16.90 -16.72
N TYR A 271 22.70 16.70 -17.23
CA TYR A 271 21.84 15.57 -16.90
C TYR A 271 21.83 14.54 -18.03
N ALA A 272 21.55 13.29 -17.69
CA ALA A 272 21.21 12.29 -18.70
C ALA A 272 19.94 12.71 -19.47
N PRO A 273 19.81 12.39 -20.78
CA PRO A 273 18.62 12.71 -21.57
C PRO A 273 17.31 12.19 -20.95
N THR A 274 17.39 11.07 -20.22
CA THR A 274 16.26 10.45 -19.53
C THR A 274 15.65 11.31 -18.42
N ALA A 275 16.33 12.38 -17.99
CA ALA A 275 15.76 13.39 -17.10
C ALA A 275 14.63 14.20 -17.74
N PHE A 276 14.64 14.36 -19.07
CA PHE A 276 13.75 15.25 -19.82
C PHE A 276 12.79 14.51 -20.74
N GLU A 277 13.19 13.37 -21.29
CA GLU A 277 12.35 12.59 -22.19
C GLU A 277 12.37 11.11 -21.79
N TYR A 278 11.22 10.45 -21.90
CA TYR A 278 11.12 9.03 -21.67
C TYR A 278 11.61 8.26 -22.91
N THR A 279 12.75 7.58 -22.77
CA THR A 279 13.19 6.58 -23.73
C THR A 279 12.72 5.20 -23.27
N GLU A 280 11.97 4.51 -24.13
CA GLU A 280 11.51 3.12 -23.93
C GLU A 280 12.66 2.12 -23.74
#